data_AF-A0A519BC14-F1
#
_entry.id   AF-A0A519BC14-F1
#
_cell.length_a   1.000
_cell.length_b   1.000
_cell.length_c   1.000
_cell.angle_alpha   90.00
_cell.angle_beta   90.00
_cell.angle_gamma   90.00
#
_symmetry.space_group_name_H-M   'P 1'
#
loop_
_entity.id
_entity.type
_entity.pdbx_description
1 polymer ?
#
loop_
_entity_poly.entity_id
_entity_poly.type
_entity_poly.pdbx_seq_one_letter_code
_entity_poly.pdbx_strand_id
1 'polypeptide(L)'
;MRKKNSKLAGLIDLDEYEKKILEDYENDKYESVENLSREKARFKKLASGFIQKKANISIRISKQDILKIKRKSLETGIPYQTLISSVLHQFAQNKITIKT
;
A
#
# COMPACT_ATOMS: atom_id res chain seq x y z
N MET A 1 -24.03 -21.27 -13.30
CA MET A 1 -23.21 -20.50 -14.24
C MET A 1 -23.06 -19.08 -13.70
N ARG A 2 -21.85 -18.67 -13.25
CA ARG A 2 -21.61 -17.33 -12.69
C ARG A 2 -21.34 -16.34 -13.83
N LYS A 3 -22.13 -15.26 -13.90
CA LYS A 3 -22.08 -14.24 -14.95
C LYS A 3 -20.71 -13.55 -14.95
N LYS A 4 -20.02 -13.56 -16.10
CA LYS A 4 -18.83 -12.73 -16.37
C LYS A 4 -19.24 -11.26 -16.27
N ASN A 5 -18.68 -10.53 -15.30
CA ASN A 5 -18.71 -9.07 -15.31
C ASN A 5 -17.70 -8.57 -16.37
N SER A 6 -18.16 -8.56 -17.62
CA SER A 6 -17.43 -8.22 -18.86
C SER A 6 -16.84 -6.80 -18.93
N LYS A 7 -16.87 -6.00 -17.84
CA LYS A 7 -16.47 -4.58 -17.86
C LYS A 7 -15.08 -4.28 -17.29
N LEU A 8 -14.40 -5.27 -16.69
CA LEU A 8 -13.07 -5.09 -16.06
C LEU A 8 -11.91 -5.64 -16.91
N ALA A 9 -12.20 -6.43 -17.95
CA ALA A 9 -11.19 -7.13 -18.75
C ALA A 9 -10.35 -6.21 -19.66
N GLY A 10 -10.77 -4.95 -19.87
CA GLY A 10 -10.05 -3.99 -20.71
C GLY A 10 -9.16 -2.99 -19.96
N LEU A 11 -9.08 -3.07 -18.62
CA LEU A 11 -8.37 -2.08 -17.79
C LEU A 11 -7.05 -2.59 -17.20
N ILE A 12 -6.72 -3.85 -17.42
CA ILE A 12 -5.61 -4.53 -16.76
C ILE A 12 -4.73 -5.12 -17.87
N ASP A 13 -3.60 -4.48 -18.13
CA ASP A 13 -2.57 -5.02 -19.02
C ASP A 13 -1.78 -6.06 -18.22
N LEU A 14 -2.19 -7.32 -18.34
CA LEU A 14 -1.53 -8.43 -17.68
C LEU A 14 -0.26 -8.77 -18.45
N ASP A 15 0.86 -8.88 -17.73
CA ASP A 15 2.10 -9.37 -18.33
C ASP A 15 1.98 -10.85 -18.73
N GLU A 16 2.97 -11.37 -19.46
CA GLU A 16 2.95 -12.76 -19.95
C GLU A 16 2.89 -13.79 -18.81
N TYR A 17 3.46 -13.46 -17.65
CA TYR A 17 3.47 -14.34 -16.48
C TYR A 17 2.09 -14.37 -15.80
N GLU A 18 1.47 -13.21 -15.63
CA GLU A 18 0.13 -13.07 -15.05
C GLU A 18 -0.95 -13.72 -15.93
N LYS A 19 -0.84 -13.59 -17.26
CA LYS A 19 -1.71 -14.28 -18.22
C LYS A 19 -1.63 -15.79 -18.06
N LYS A 20 -0.40 -16.32 -17.94
CA LYS A 20 -0.18 -17.76 -17.77
C LYS A 20 -0.78 -18.28 -16.46
N ILE A 21 -0.64 -17.55 -15.36
CA ILE A 21 -1.29 -17.91 -14.08
C ILE A 21 -2.81 -17.96 -14.24
N LEU A 22 -3.39 -16.99 -14.95
CA LEU A 22 -4.82 -16.92 -15.17
C LEU A 22 -5.31 -18.10 -16.02
N GLU A 23 -4.59 -18.45 -17.09
CA GLU A 23 -4.87 -19.63 -17.91
C GLU A 23 -4.74 -20.93 -17.11
N ASP A 24 -3.69 -21.08 -16.31
CA ASP A 24 -3.49 -22.27 -15.47
C ASP A 24 -4.59 -22.40 -14.40
N TYR A 25 -5.10 -21.27 -13.91
CA TYR A 25 -6.25 -21.22 -13.01
C TYR A 25 -7.57 -21.56 -13.71
N GLU A 26 -7.84 -21.03 -14.90
CA GLU A 26 -9.05 -21.33 -15.68
C GLU A 26 -9.08 -22.79 -16.17
N ASN A 27 -7.91 -23.40 -16.36
CA ASN A 27 -7.76 -24.80 -16.73
C ASN A 27 -7.73 -25.76 -15.52
N ASP A 28 -8.10 -25.30 -14.32
CA ASP A 28 -8.16 -26.10 -13.07
C ASP A 28 -6.86 -26.89 -12.77
N LYS A 29 -5.68 -26.36 -13.16
CA LYS A 29 -4.38 -27.06 -12.96
C LYS A 29 -3.85 -27.01 -11.53
N TYR A 30 -4.49 -26.26 -10.64
CA TYR A 30 -4.05 -26.09 -9.26
C TYR A 30 -4.82 -27.00 -8.30
N GLU A 31 -4.09 -27.83 -7.55
CA GLU A 31 -4.65 -28.63 -6.47
C GLU A 31 -4.62 -27.87 -5.14
N SER A 32 -5.61 -28.12 -4.28
CA SER A 32 -5.69 -27.49 -2.97
C SER A 32 -4.60 -28.03 -2.04
N VAL A 33 -3.86 -27.13 -1.40
CA VAL A 33 -2.91 -27.49 -0.35
C VAL A 33 -3.60 -28.17 0.84
N GLU A 34 -2.97 -29.20 1.41
CA GLU A 34 -3.53 -30.03 2.50
C GLU A 34 -4.00 -29.21 3.71
N ASN A 35 -3.36 -28.08 4.00
CA ASN A 35 -3.66 -27.20 5.13
C ASN A 35 -4.34 -25.88 4.73
N LEU A 36 -5.31 -25.96 3.81
CA LEU A 36 -6.03 -24.82 3.23
C LEU A 36 -6.55 -23.81 4.27
N SER A 37 -7.09 -24.28 5.40
CA SER A 37 -7.63 -23.41 6.45
C SER A 37 -6.54 -22.56 7.13
N ARG A 38 -5.39 -23.18 7.42
CA ARG A 38 -4.24 -22.52 8.07
C ARG A 38 -3.56 -21.53 7.13
N GLU A 39 -3.36 -21.91 5.87
CA GLU A 39 -2.79 -21.03 4.84
C GLU A 39 -3.72 -19.84 4.55
N LYS A 40 -5.03 -20.06 4.44
CA LYS A 40 -6.01 -18.96 4.30
C LYS A 40 -5.97 -18.01 5.49
N ALA A 41 -5.91 -18.52 6.72
CA ALA A 41 -5.80 -17.69 7.92
C ALA A 41 -4.49 -16.88 7.92
N ARG A 42 -3.37 -17.48 7.52
CA ARG A 42 -2.06 -16.83 7.38
C ARG A 42 -2.11 -15.70 6.35
N PHE A 43 -2.59 -15.96 5.15
CA PHE A 43 -2.70 -14.93 4.10
C PHE A 43 -3.70 -13.84 4.46
N LYS A 44 -4.82 -14.18 5.11
CA LYS A 44 -5.78 -13.19 5.61
C LYS A 44 -5.15 -12.27 6.65
N LYS A 45 -4.33 -12.80 7.56
CA LYS A 45 -3.59 -12.01 8.55
C LYS A 45 -2.58 -11.07 7.88
N LEU A 46 -1.82 -11.56 6.91
CA LEU A 46 -0.88 -10.75 6.14
C LEU A 46 -1.61 -9.63 5.37
N ALA A 47 -2.67 -9.97 4.64
CA ALA A 47 -3.50 -9.00 3.91
C ALA A 47 -4.14 -7.96 4.83
N SER A 48 -4.58 -8.35 6.03
CA SER A 48 -5.16 -7.42 7.01
C SER A 48 -4.16 -6.37 7.51
N GLY A 49 -2.86 -6.70 7.52
CA GLY A 49 -1.80 -5.73 7.86
C GLY A 49 -1.53 -4.72 6.73
N PHE A 50 -1.70 -5.14 5.47
CA PHE A 50 -1.58 -4.25 4.31
C PHE A 50 -2.80 -3.34 4.14
N ILE A 51 -3.99 -3.77 4.58
CA ILE A 51 -5.22 -2.95 4.63
C ILE A 51 -5.23 -2.02 5.86
N GLN A 52 -4.08 -1.53 6.30
CA GLN A 52 -4.04 -0.34 7.15
C GLN A 52 -4.51 0.85 6.30
N LYS A 53 -5.81 1.13 6.36
CA LYS A 53 -6.47 2.23 5.67
C LYS A 53 -5.68 3.52 5.93
N LYS A 54 -5.11 4.11 4.87
CA LYS A 54 -4.50 5.44 4.93
C LYS A 54 -5.56 6.44 5.37
N ALA A 55 -5.40 7.03 6.56
CA ALA A 55 -6.24 8.13 7.00
C ALA A 55 -5.64 9.44 6.48
N ASN A 56 -6.45 10.25 5.79
CA ASN A 56 -6.04 11.58 5.35
C ASN A 56 -6.28 12.58 6.47
N ILE A 57 -5.30 13.44 6.75
CA ILE A 57 -5.41 14.55 7.71
C ILE A 57 -5.09 15.87 7.02
N SER A 58 -5.84 16.92 7.33
CA SER A 58 -5.54 18.28 6.90
C SER A 58 -4.82 19.02 8.03
N ILE A 59 -3.62 19.55 7.75
CA ILE A 59 -2.82 20.28 8.73
C ILE A 59 -2.64 21.71 8.22
N ARG A 60 -2.92 22.71 9.08
CA ARG A 60 -2.58 24.10 8.79
C ARG A 60 -1.13 24.36 9.18
N ILE A 61 -0.35 24.87 8.24
CA ILE A 61 1.06 25.18 8.41
C ILE A 61 1.29 26.59 7.88
N SER A 62 2.18 27.36 8.52
CA SER A 62 2.54 28.69 8.05
C SER A 62 3.22 28.64 6.66
N LYS A 63 3.05 29.69 5.86
CA LYS A 63 3.73 29.81 4.54
C LYS A 63 5.25 29.84 4.68
N GLN A 64 5.79 30.32 5.78
CA GLN A 64 7.23 30.33 6.00
C GLN A 64 7.76 28.91 6.29
N ASP A 65 7.02 28.13 7.08
CA ASP A 65 7.45 26.77 7.43
C ASP A 65 7.34 25.80 6.26
N ILE A 66 6.28 25.90 5.44
CA ILE A 66 6.19 25.07 4.22
C ILE A 66 7.38 25.32 3.28
N LEU A 67 7.87 26.57 3.21
CA LEU A 67 9.02 26.93 2.39
C LEU A 67 10.31 26.31 2.94
N LYS A 68 10.51 26.35 4.26
CA LYS A 68 11.65 25.72 4.93
C LYS A 68 11.64 24.20 4.75
N ILE A 69 10.47 23.56 4.86
CA ILE A 69 10.32 22.12 4.65
C ILE A 69 10.66 21.75 3.21
N LYS A 70 10.20 22.52 2.22
CA LYS A 70 10.57 22.30 0.81
C LYS A 70 12.07 22.43 0.57
N ARG A 71 12.76 23.38 1.22
CA ARG A 71 14.23 23.48 1.12
C ARG A 71 14.91 22.22 1.68
N LYS A 72 14.52 21.79 2.89
CA LYS A 72 15.03 20.54 3.49
C LYS A 72 14.74 19.30 2.65
N SER A 73 13.59 19.27 1.97
CA SER A 73 13.22 18.15 1.11
C SER A 73 14.13 18.06 -0.13
N LEU A 74 14.53 19.20 -0.70
CA LEU A 74 15.50 19.26 -1.78
C LEU A 74 16.90 18.81 -1.33
N GLU A 75 17.33 19.24 -0.14
CA GLU A 75 18.63 18.82 0.45
C GLU A 75 18.70 17.32 0.71
N THR A 76 17.59 16.72 1.16
CA THR A 76 17.51 15.29 1.47
C THR A 76 17.16 14.42 0.25
N GLY A 77 16.80 15.03 -0.89
CA GLY A 77 16.35 14.31 -2.09
C GLY A 77 14.99 13.62 -1.95
N ILE A 78 14.21 13.93 -0.90
CA ILE A 78 12.93 13.29 -0.61
C ILE A 78 11.81 14.30 -0.90
N PRO A 79 10.67 13.90 -1.50
CA PRO A 79 9.51 14.79 -1.66
C PRO A 79 9.03 15.36 -0.33
N TYR A 80 8.63 16.64 -0.31
CA TYR A 80 8.24 17.32 0.93
C TYR A 80 7.08 16.64 1.66
N GLN A 81 6.11 16.06 0.93
CA GLN A 81 5.00 15.32 1.54
C GLN A 81 5.51 14.06 2.26
N THR A 82 6.43 13.33 1.65
CA THR A 82 7.05 12.13 2.22
C THR A 82 7.90 12.49 3.44
N LEU A 83 8.64 13.59 3.38
CA LEU A 83 9.43 14.09 4.50
C LEU A 83 8.53 14.42 5.70
N ILE A 84 7.42 15.14 5.49
CA ILE A 84 6.45 15.44 6.54
C ILE A 84 5.87 14.15 7.13
N SER A 85 5.47 13.20 6.27
CA SER A 85 4.94 11.91 6.73
C SER A 85 5.96 11.12 7.56
N SER A 86 7.24 11.15 7.18
CA SER A 86 8.32 10.47 7.90
C SER A 86 8.53 11.07 9.29
N VAL A 87 8.52 12.41 9.40
CA VAL A 87 8.65 13.10 10.69
C VAL A 87 7.47 12.76 11.62
N LEU A 88 6.23 12.81 11.10
CA LEU A 88 5.05 12.45 11.88
C LEU A 88 5.10 10.98 12.35
N HIS A 89 5.55 10.07 11.50
CA HIS A 89 5.72 8.67 11.85
C HIS A 89 6.77 8.48 12.96
N GLN A 90 7.92 9.13 12.84
CA GLN A 90 8.99 9.08 13.85
C GLN A 90 8.54 9.67 15.18
N PHE A 91 7.76 10.76 15.14
CA PHE A 91 7.16 11.36 16.33
C PHE A 91 6.15 10.40 16.99
N ALA A 92 5.26 9.78 16.22
CA ALA A 92 4.31 8.80 16.74
C ALA A 92 4.97 7.55 17.35
N GLN A 93 6.18 7.20 16.90
CA GLN A 93 7.00 6.12 17.45
C GLN A 93 7.87 6.53 18.64
N ASN A 94 7.67 7.73 19.21
CA ASN A 94 8.49 8.30 20.30
C ASN A 94 9.99 8.37 19.98
N LYS A 95 10.38 8.42 18.70
CA LYS A 95 11.79 8.62 18.29
C LYS A 95 12.19 10.10 18.34
N ILE A 96 11.21 11.00 18.30
CA ILE A 96 11.39 12.44 18.39
C ILE A 96 10.57 12.94 19.58
N THR A 97 11.22 13.66 20.49
CA THR A 97 10.55 14.29 21.64
C THR A 97 10.45 15.79 21.40
N ILE A 98 9.23 16.31 21.32
CA ILE A 98 9.00 17.76 21.33
C ILE A 98 9.01 18.19 22.79
N LYS A 99 9.97 19.03 23.16
CA LYS A 99 9.93 19.71 24.46
C LYS A 99 8.87 20.81 24.36
N THR A 100 7.81 20.66 25.13
CA THR A 100 6.81 21.71 25.36
C THR A 100 7.34 22.64 26.44
#